data_AF-A0A843E5J3-F1
#
_entry.id   AF-A0A843E5J3-F1
#
_cell.length_a   1.000
_cell.length_b   1.000
_cell.length_c   1.000
_cell.angle_alpha   90.00
_cell.angle_beta   90.00
_cell.angle_gamma   90.00
#
_symmetry.space_group_name_H-M   'P 1'
#
loop_
_entity.id
_entity.type
_entity.pdbx_description
1 polymer ?
#
loop_
_entity_poly.entity_id
_entity_poly.type
_entity_poly.pdbx_seq_one_letter_code
_entity_poly.pdbx_strand_id
1 'polypeptide(L)'
;MSDGEIEFRKEYSALMKKIANLRGKVIECKWELDGNMKIAGNLVKYIKLSQMKANLAPLFNEVGLEFAPTMSSLPIFNNENRQWLVPMEFEIIDPDTGCHKVYSYAGSGDGAKGIAIGQAYALKMFIGSVFLITDGLDPDSAGIAQGSSY
;
A
#
# COMPACT_ATOMS: atom_id res chain seq x y z
N MET A 1 -8.91 32.43 -13.97
CA MET A 1 -7.92 31.60 -13.26
C MET A 1 -6.96 32.56 -12.61
N SER A 2 -6.76 32.45 -11.30
CA SER A 2 -5.79 33.29 -10.59
C SER A 2 -4.36 32.77 -10.80
N ASP A 3 -3.36 33.61 -10.59
CA ASP A 3 -1.95 33.20 -10.69
C ASP A 3 -1.62 32.06 -9.71
N GLY A 4 -2.22 32.06 -8.51
CA GLY A 4 -2.09 30.98 -7.53
C GLY A 4 -2.68 29.64 -7.98
N GLU A 5 -3.77 29.64 -8.76
CA GLU A 5 -4.31 28.39 -9.34
C GLU A 5 -3.39 27.81 -10.42
N ILE A 6 -2.68 28.66 -11.16
CA ILE A 6 -1.74 28.25 -12.20
C ILE A 6 -0.47 27.66 -11.57
N GLU A 7 0.04 28.28 -10.51
CA GLU A 7 1.21 27.83 -9.77
C GLU A 7 0.97 26.46 -9.11
N PHE A 8 -0.13 26.30 -8.39
CA PHE A 8 -0.51 25.02 -7.79
C PHE A 8 -0.61 23.88 -8.83
N ARG A 9 -1.18 24.15 -10.01
CA ARG A 9 -1.26 23.15 -11.08
C ARG A 9 0.10 22.71 -11.60
N LYS A 10 1.08 23.62 -11.66
CA LYS A 10 2.45 23.30 -12.08
C LYS A 10 3.15 22.44 -11.04
N GLU A 11 3.05 22.80 -9.76
CA GLU A 11 3.65 22.05 -8.65
C GLU A 11 3.02 20.66 -8.53
N TYR A 12 1.69 20.57 -8.58
CA TYR A 12 1.00 19.28 -8.55
C TYR A 12 1.36 18.41 -9.76
N SER A 13 1.55 19.00 -10.94
CA SER A 13 2.05 18.29 -12.12
C SER A 13 3.48 17.76 -11.92
N ALA A 14 4.35 18.52 -11.24
CA ALA A 14 5.70 18.08 -10.89
C ALA A 14 5.68 16.89 -9.92
N LEU A 15 4.86 16.95 -8.86
CA LEU A 15 4.63 15.82 -7.94
C LEU A 15 4.19 14.57 -8.71
N MET A 16 3.20 14.70 -9.59
CA MET A 16 2.68 13.56 -10.36
C MET A 16 3.75 12.95 -11.30
N LYS A 17 4.68 13.76 -11.84
CA LYS A 17 5.82 13.24 -12.61
C LYS A 17 6.81 12.48 -11.74
N LYS A 18 7.12 12.96 -10.53
CA LYS A 18 7.96 12.23 -9.57
C LYS A 18 7.32 10.89 -9.18
N ILE A 19 6.00 10.86 -8.91
CA ILE A 19 5.25 9.62 -8.63
C ILE A 19 5.28 8.66 -9.84
N ALA A 20 5.15 9.17 -11.07
CA ALA A 20 5.26 8.34 -12.27
C ALA A 20 6.66 7.74 -12.44
N ASN A 21 7.72 8.51 -12.17
CA ASN A 21 9.10 8.01 -12.17
C ASN A 21 9.31 6.94 -11.09
N LEU A 22 8.79 7.16 -9.88
CA LEU A 22 8.81 6.18 -8.81
C LEU A 22 8.16 4.86 -9.25
N ARG A 23 6.98 4.91 -9.87
CA ARG A 23 6.30 3.71 -10.41
C ARG A 23 7.18 2.96 -11.42
N GLY A 24 7.83 3.68 -12.34
CA GLY A 24 8.74 3.08 -13.31
C GLY A 24 9.85 2.27 -12.63
N LYS A 25 10.52 2.87 -11.64
CA LYS A 25 11.59 2.22 -10.87
C LYS A 25 11.11 1.05 -10.03
N VAL A 26 9.90 1.15 -9.47
CA VAL A 26 9.31 0.10 -8.62
C VAL A 26 9.02 -1.18 -9.42
N ILE A 27 8.62 -1.05 -10.68
CA ILE A 27 8.38 -2.19 -11.58
C ILE A 27 9.68 -2.96 -11.89
N GLU A 28 10.83 -2.28 -11.87
CA GLU A 28 12.14 -2.88 -12.13
C GLU A 28 12.70 -3.65 -10.91
N CYS A 29 12.11 -3.46 -9.73
CA CYS A 29 12.53 -4.16 -8.53
C CYS A 29 12.25 -5.66 -8.62
N LYS A 30 13.13 -6.46 -8.02
CA LYS A 30 12.89 -7.89 -7.85
C LYS A 30 11.93 -8.11 -6.69
N TRP A 31 10.79 -8.72 -7.01
CA TRP A 31 9.74 -9.09 -6.07
C TRP A 31 9.75 -10.61 -5.88
N GLU A 32 9.88 -11.06 -4.64
CA GLU A 32 9.92 -12.48 -4.32
C GLU A 32 8.75 -12.83 -3.41
N LEU A 33 8.06 -13.94 -3.71
CA LEU A 33 7.01 -14.47 -2.84
C LEU A 33 7.67 -15.25 -1.68
N ASP A 34 8.30 -14.53 -0.77
CA ASP A 34 9.14 -15.06 0.31
C ASP A 34 8.39 -15.20 1.67
N GLY A 35 7.18 -14.66 1.74
CA GLY A 35 6.20 -14.84 2.81
C GLY A 35 5.37 -16.10 2.60
N ASN A 36 4.90 -16.67 3.71
CA ASN A 36 4.02 -17.84 3.70
C ASN A 36 2.85 -17.62 4.66
N MET A 37 1.64 -17.88 4.18
CA MET A 37 0.42 -17.85 4.99
C MET A 37 -0.41 -19.10 4.71
N LYS A 38 -1.11 -19.62 5.72
CA LYS A 38 -2.10 -20.67 5.52
C LYS A 38 -3.48 -20.04 5.37
N ILE A 39 -4.15 -20.28 4.24
CA ILE A 39 -5.51 -19.82 3.96
C ILE A 39 -6.34 -21.04 3.61
N ALA A 40 -7.39 -21.32 4.38
CA ALA A 40 -8.28 -22.48 4.19
C ALA A 40 -7.52 -23.82 4.01
N GLY A 41 -6.43 -24.02 4.75
CA GLY A 41 -5.58 -25.21 4.66
C GLY A 41 -4.50 -25.18 3.56
N ASN A 42 -4.58 -24.25 2.61
CA ASN A 42 -3.61 -24.08 1.55
C ASN A 42 -2.47 -23.14 1.96
N LEU A 43 -1.25 -23.48 1.56
CA LEU A 43 -0.08 -22.60 1.72
C LEU A 43 -0.06 -21.59 0.56
N VAL A 44 -0.23 -20.31 0.88
CA VAL A 44 -0.16 -19.21 -0.07
C VAL A 44 1.12 -18.42 0.17
N LYS A 45 1.90 -18.21 -0.89
CA LYS A 45 3.11 -17.38 -0.82
C LYS A 45 2.77 -15.94 -1.12
N TYR A 46 3.44 -15.00 -0.44
CA TYR A 46 3.18 -13.57 -0.61
C TYR A 46 4.45 -12.73 -0.47
N ILE A 47 4.44 -11.48 -0.95
CA ILE A 47 5.55 -10.53 -0.76
C ILE A 47 5.56 -9.99 0.68
N LYS A 48 6.66 -10.20 1.43
CA LYS A 48 6.77 -9.62 2.79
C LYS A 48 6.81 -8.10 2.77
N LEU A 49 6.19 -7.49 3.79
CA LEU A 49 6.20 -6.05 3.97
C LEU A 49 7.63 -5.50 4.18
N SER A 50 8.52 -6.29 4.77
CA SER A 50 9.94 -5.93 4.91
C SER A 50 10.62 -5.75 3.56
N GLN A 51 10.32 -6.61 2.57
CA GLN A 51 10.84 -6.48 1.21
C GLN A 51 10.27 -5.25 0.52
N MET A 52 8.96 -4.99 0.65
CA MET A 52 8.34 -3.77 0.13
C MET A 52 9.01 -2.51 0.66
N LYS A 53 9.24 -2.43 1.99
CA LYS A 53 9.94 -1.29 2.60
C LYS A 53 11.38 -1.15 2.11
N ALA A 54 12.12 -2.27 2.05
CA ALA A 54 13.51 -2.27 1.61
C ALA A 54 13.67 -1.83 0.15
N ASN A 55 12.73 -2.21 -0.72
CA ASN A 55 12.72 -1.79 -2.12
C ASN A 55 12.25 -0.33 -2.29
N LEU A 56 11.20 0.09 -1.58
CA LEU A 56 10.59 1.41 -1.79
C LEU A 56 11.38 2.55 -1.14
N ALA A 57 11.88 2.38 0.08
CA ALA A 57 12.57 3.46 0.81
C ALA A 57 13.70 4.14 0.01
N PRO A 58 14.65 3.41 -0.61
CA PRO A 58 15.69 4.06 -1.42
C PRO A 58 15.13 4.76 -2.66
N LEU A 59 14.06 4.24 -3.26
CA LEU A 59 13.47 4.83 -4.47
C LEU A 59 12.73 6.13 -4.17
N PHE A 60 12.01 6.21 -3.05
CA PHE A 60 11.39 7.45 -2.58
C PHE A 60 12.43 8.56 -2.39
N ASN A 61 13.54 8.23 -1.72
CA ASN A 61 14.67 9.15 -1.56
C ASN A 61 15.28 9.57 -2.91
N GLU A 62 15.46 8.61 -3.83
CA GLU A 62 16.03 8.87 -5.16
C GLU A 62 15.18 9.84 -5.99
N VAL A 63 13.84 9.73 -5.93
CA VAL A 63 12.95 10.64 -6.67
C VAL A 63 12.64 11.93 -5.90
N GLY A 64 13.20 12.12 -4.71
CA GLY A 64 12.97 13.29 -3.86
C GLY A 64 11.53 13.41 -3.39
N LEU A 65 10.96 12.31 -2.88
CA LEU A 65 9.63 12.27 -2.28
C LEU A 65 9.70 11.71 -0.85
N GLU A 66 8.89 12.27 0.04
CA GLU A 66 8.67 11.72 1.38
C GLU A 66 7.38 10.91 1.44
N PHE A 67 7.30 10.03 2.44
CA PHE A 67 6.16 9.13 2.66
C PHE A 67 5.75 9.12 4.13
N ALA A 68 4.51 9.48 4.42
CA ALA A 68 3.97 9.57 5.77
C ALA A 68 2.68 8.74 5.88
N PRO A 69 2.72 7.55 6.51
CA PRO A 69 1.53 6.79 6.85
C PRO A 69 0.93 7.30 8.18
N THR A 70 -0.36 7.58 8.20
CA THR A 70 -1.09 8.03 9.39
C THR A 70 -2.40 7.26 9.54
N MET A 71 -2.91 7.12 10.77
CA MET A 71 -4.29 6.64 10.96
C MET A 71 -5.23 7.83 10.74
N SER A 72 -6.19 7.69 9.83
CA SER A 72 -7.15 8.77 9.51
C SER A 72 -8.26 8.89 10.55
N SER A 73 -8.53 7.82 11.30
CA SER A 73 -9.41 7.83 12.46
C SER A 73 -9.01 6.74 13.47
N LEU A 74 -9.70 6.69 14.61
CA LEU A 74 -9.54 5.60 15.56
C LEU A 74 -9.90 4.26 14.92
N PRO A 75 -9.15 3.17 15.21
CA PRO A 75 -9.52 1.83 14.81
C PRO A 75 -10.89 1.42 15.34
N ILE A 76 -11.66 0.72 14.52
CA ILE A 76 -13.01 0.26 14.86
C ILE A 76 -12.95 -1.24 15.12
N PHE A 77 -13.41 -1.69 16.29
CA PHE A 77 -13.53 -3.13 16.57
C PHE A 77 -14.92 -3.64 16.20
N ASN A 78 -14.97 -4.61 15.29
CA ASN A 78 -16.18 -5.35 14.96
C ASN A 78 -16.33 -6.54 15.92
N ASN A 79 -17.34 -6.50 16.77
CA ASN A 79 -17.62 -7.55 17.76
C ASN A 79 -18.09 -8.88 17.14
N GLU A 80 -18.80 -8.83 16.01
CA GLU A 80 -19.36 -10.03 15.35
C GLU A 80 -18.24 -10.90 14.76
N ASN A 81 -17.31 -10.27 14.05
CA ASN A 81 -16.19 -10.96 13.40
C ASN A 81 -14.92 -10.97 14.26
N ARG A 82 -14.95 -10.34 15.44
CA ARG A 82 -13.80 -10.17 16.36
C ARG A 82 -12.56 -9.59 15.68
N GLN A 83 -12.77 -8.60 14.82
CA GLN A 83 -11.73 -8.00 13.96
C GLN A 83 -11.65 -6.49 14.14
N TRP A 84 -10.44 -5.96 14.06
CA TRP A 84 -10.17 -4.54 13.95
C TRP A 84 -10.23 -4.11 12.48
N LEU A 85 -10.90 -2.99 12.22
CA LEU A 85 -10.79 -2.21 11.00
C LEU A 85 -9.91 -0.99 11.30
N VAL A 86 -8.84 -0.83 10.52
CA VAL A 86 -7.83 0.22 10.73
C VAL A 86 -7.77 1.11 9.50
N PRO A 87 -8.43 2.28 9.52
CA PRO A 87 -8.39 3.24 8.44
C PRO A 87 -7.07 4.03 8.49
N MET A 88 -6.40 4.09 7.34
CA MET A 88 -5.08 4.68 7.15
C MET A 88 -5.12 5.67 5.99
N GLU A 89 -4.36 6.74 6.16
CA GLU A 89 -3.97 7.67 5.10
C GLU A 89 -2.49 7.50 4.80
N PHE A 90 -2.18 7.52 3.52
CA PHE A 90 -0.84 7.35 2.98
C PHE A 90 -0.52 8.58 2.17
N GLU A 91 0.31 9.44 2.73
CA GLU A 91 0.68 10.71 2.11
C GLU A 91 2.03 10.58 1.39
N ILE A 92 2.07 11.01 0.14
CA ILE A 92 3.29 11.21 -0.64
C ILE A 92 3.51 12.71 -0.78
N ILE A 93 4.66 13.19 -0.32
CA ILE A 93 4.97 14.62 -0.22
C ILE A 93 6.16 14.96 -1.11
N ASP A 94 6.04 16.03 -1.89
CA ASP A 94 7.18 16.68 -2.55
C ASP A 94 7.69 17.82 -1.66
N PRO A 95 8.82 17.63 -0.93
CA PRO A 95 9.32 18.64 0.00
C PRO A 95 9.78 19.92 -0.70
N ASP A 96 10.08 19.87 -2.00
CA ASP A 96 10.53 21.05 -2.77
C ASP A 96 9.40 22.05 -3.01
N THR A 97 8.16 21.56 -3.07
CA THR A 97 6.96 22.36 -3.42
C THR A 97 5.91 22.39 -2.31
N GLY A 98 6.00 21.50 -1.32
CA GLY A 98 4.94 21.29 -0.32
C GLY A 98 3.68 20.62 -0.87
N CYS A 99 3.64 20.32 -2.18
CA CYS A 99 2.55 19.56 -2.77
C CYS A 99 2.57 18.13 -2.26
N HIS A 100 1.38 17.62 -1.95
CA HIS A 100 1.21 16.27 -1.43
C HIS A 100 0.01 15.58 -2.07
N LYS A 101 0.02 14.25 -1.98
CA LYS A 101 -1.08 13.41 -2.43
C LYS A 101 -1.37 12.36 -1.37
N VAL A 102 -2.62 12.37 -0.91
CA VAL A 102 -3.12 11.44 0.10
C VAL A 102 -3.88 10.31 -0.58
N TYR A 103 -3.65 9.09 -0.10
CA TYR A 103 -4.42 7.92 -0.47
C TYR A 103 -5.02 7.27 0.79
N SER A 104 -6.31 6.96 0.74
CA SER A 104 -7.01 6.34 1.86
C SER A 104 -7.21 4.85 1.62
N TYR A 105 -6.78 4.03 2.57
CA TYR A 105 -6.99 2.58 2.57
C TYR A 105 -7.36 2.13 3.98
N ALA A 106 -8.10 1.04 4.11
CA ALA A 106 -8.39 0.44 5.41
C ALA A 106 -7.96 -1.01 5.40
N GLY A 107 -7.24 -1.45 6.44
CA GLY A 107 -6.85 -2.85 6.61
C GLY A 107 -7.58 -3.49 7.77
N SER A 108 -7.74 -4.81 7.71
CA SER A 108 -8.33 -5.60 8.79
C SER A 108 -7.28 -6.42 9.52
N GLY A 109 -7.50 -6.69 10.80
CA GLY A 109 -6.65 -7.57 11.59
C GLY A 109 -7.34 -8.14 12.82
N ASP A 110 -6.86 -9.27 13.30
CA ASP A 110 -7.50 -10.06 14.35
C ASP A 110 -6.70 -10.08 15.66
N GLY A 111 -7.41 -10.38 16.76
CA GLY A 111 -6.83 -10.62 18.07
C GLY A 111 -6.09 -9.42 18.69
N ALA A 112 -5.18 -9.71 19.62
CA ALA A 112 -4.46 -8.70 20.42
C ALA A 112 -3.50 -7.83 19.58
N LYS A 113 -3.14 -8.27 18.37
CA LYS A 113 -2.27 -7.54 17.44
C LYS A 113 -3.04 -6.98 16.24
N GLY A 114 -4.38 -7.01 16.28
CA GLY A 114 -5.20 -6.71 15.12
C GLY A 114 -5.02 -5.30 14.55
N ILE A 115 -4.71 -4.30 15.38
CA ILE A 115 -4.39 -2.95 14.89
C ILE A 115 -3.10 -2.96 14.05
N ALA A 116 -2.02 -3.55 14.57
CA ALA A 116 -0.74 -3.62 13.84
C ALA A 116 -0.86 -4.45 12.55
N ILE A 117 -1.65 -5.53 12.59
CA ILE A 117 -1.96 -6.35 11.41
C ILE A 117 -2.75 -5.52 10.39
N GLY A 118 -3.79 -4.79 10.82
CA GLY A 118 -4.58 -3.91 9.96
C GLY A 118 -3.75 -2.80 9.32
N GLN A 119 -2.84 -2.16 10.07
CA GLN A 119 -1.91 -1.17 9.50
C GLN A 119 -1.02 -1.79 8.40
N ALA A 120 -0.48 -2.99 8.65
CA ALA A 120 0.35 -3.69 7.68
C ALA A 120 -0.43 -4.08 6.42
N TYR A 121 -1.68 -4.55 6.56
CA TYR A 121 -2.56 -4.85 5.42
C TYR A 121 -2.92 -3.60 4.62
N ALA A 122 -3.29 -2.50 5.27
CA ALA A 122 -3.58 -1.23 4.60
C ALA A 122 -2.38 -0.76 3.77
N LEU A 123 -1.17 -0.82 4.35
CA LEU A 123 0.07 -0.45 3.67
C LEU A 123 0.36 -1.35 2.46
N LYS A 124 0.13 -2.66 2.57
CA LYS A 124 0.27 -3.58 1.44
C LYS A 124 -0.70 -3.27 0.32
N MET A 125 -1.97 -3.02 0.64
CA MET A 125 -2.98 -2.67 -0.36
C MET A 125 -2.65 -1.35 -1.07
N PHE A 126 -2.21 -0.34 -0.32
CA PHE A 126 -1.69 0.90 -0.90
C PHE A 126 -0.55 0.64 -1.87
N ILE A 127 0.49 -0.09 -1.44
CA ILE A 127 1.66 -0.37 -2.27
C ILE A 127 1.28 -1.14 -3.54
N GLY A 128 0.52 -2.23 -3.40
CA GLY A 128 0.09 -3.06 -4.52
C GLY A 128 -0.75 -2.27 -5.53
N SER A 129 -1.68 -1.43 -5.05
CA SER A 129 -2.56 -0.64 -5.91
C SER A 129 -1.84 0.52 -6.59
N VAL A 130 -1.05 1.29 -5.83
CA VAL A 130 -0.43 2.53 -6.31
C VAL A 130 0.76 2.25 -7.22
N PHE A 131 1.47 1.14 -7.00
CA PHE A 131 2.66 0.77 -7.77
C PHE A 131 2.50 -0.47 -8.64
N LEU A 132 1.28 -1.02 -8.75
CA LEU A 132 0.95 -2.17 -9.61
C LEU A 132 1.80 -3.41 -9.29
N ILE A 133 2.04 -3.66 -8.00
CA ILE A 133 2.78 -4.84 -7.53
C ILE A 133 1.78 -5.94 -7.21
N THR A 134 1.90 -7.09 -7.89
CA THR A 134 1.14 -8.29 -7.56
C THR A 134 1.80 -8.99 -6.37
N ASP A 135 1.09 -9.10 -5.25
CA ASP A 135 1.67 -9.57 -3.98
C ASP A 135 1.54 -11.09 -3.74
N GLY A 136 1.09 -11.84 -4.76
CA GLY A 136 0.87 -13.29 -4.73
C GLY A 136 -0.45 -13.73 -4.10
N LEU A 137 -1.26 -12.79 -3.57
CA LEU A 137 -2.62 -13.05 -3.08
C LEU A 137 -3.69 -12.92 -4.18
N ASP A 138 -3.28 -12.93 -5.44
CA ASP A 138 -4.18 -12.95 -6.59
C ASP A 138 -5.05 -14.22 -6.55
N PRO A 139 -6.39 -14.11 -6.59
CA PRO A 139 -7.31 -15.26 -6.61
C PRO A 139 -7.01 -16.28 -7.70
N ASP A 140 -6.43 -15.84 -8.83
CA ASP A 140 -6.06 -16.72 -9.95
C ASP A 140 -4.67 -17.37 -9.73
N SER A 141 -3.83 -16.73 -8.91
CA SER A 141 -2.49 -17.20 -8.53
C SER A 141 -2.51 -18.18 -7.35
N ALA A 142 -3.45 -17.99 -6.41
CA ALA A 142 -3.81 -19.00 -5.45
C ALA A 142 -4.58 -20.07 -6.23
N GLY A 143 -3.98 -21.24 -6.47
CA GLY A 143 -4.65 -22.36 -7.16
C GLY A 143 -5.88 -22.87 -6.42
N ILE A 144 -6.94 -22.06 -6.35
CA ILE A 144 -8.29 -22.46 -6.03
C ILE A 144 -8.68 -23.32 -7.22
N ALA A 145 -8.46 -24.63 -7.07
CA ALA A 145 -9.04 -25.61 -7.94
C ALA A 145 -10.53 -25.26 -8.07
N GLN A 146 -10.94 -24.79 -9.26
CA GLN A 146 -12.33 -24.78 -9.66
C GLN A 146 -12.81 -26.24 -9.59
N GLY A 147 -13.42 -26.62 -8.47
CA GLY A 147 -13.71 -28.02 -8.22
C GLY A 147 -14.06 -28.33 -6.78
N SER A 148 -15.00 -27.61 -6.20
CA SER A 148 -15.81 -28.15 -5.10
C SER A 148 -17.24 -27.68 -5.33
N SER A 149 -17.91 -28.42 -6.21
CA SER A 149 -19.36 -28.45 -6.33
C SER A 149 -19.95 -28.84 -4.96
N TYR A 150 -20.99 -28.12 -4.56
CA TYR A 150 -21.90 -28.53 -3.49
C TYR A 150 -22.58 -29.87 -3.81
#